data_AF-A0A959MQ36-F1
#
_entry.id   AF-A0A959MQ36-F1
#
_cell.length_a   1.000
_cell.length_b   1.000
_cell.length_c   1.000
_cell.angle_alpha   90.00
_cell.angle_beta   90.00
_cell.angle_gamma   90.00
#
_symmetry.space_group_name_H-M   'P 1'
#
loop_
_entity.id
_entity.type
_entity.pdbx_description
1 polymer ?
#
loop_
_entity_poly.entity_id
_entity_poly.type
_entity_poly.pdbx_seq_one_letter_code
_entity_poly.pdbx_strand_id
1 'polypeptide(L)'
;DAGELGSGHTVTAIYEVIPVGVKSDFLKDVDPLKYRNEITKLSPTAHNGEILTVKFRYKEPDGEVSKLIVHPVKDENIALANTSDNFRFASAVAEFGMLLRHSIFRSNATYANVLEMARNARGKDDEGYRSEFIRLVESTQMLAKAQPERDVMPLSQPIRKMESSGK
;
A
#
# COMPACT_ATOMS: atom_id res chain seq x y z
N ASP A 1 3.49 13.30 0.76
CA ASP A 1 3.79 12.84 2.12
C ASP A 1 5.23 13.20 2.42
N ALA A 2 5.50 13.87 3.54
CA ALA A 2 6.82 14.41 3.86
C ALA A 2 7.15 14.05 5.32
N GLY A 3 7.73 12.86 5.51
CA GLY A 3 8.30 12.43 6.78
C GLY A 3 9.82 12.61 6.76
N GLU A 4 10.39 13.00 7.89
CA GLU A 4 11.84 12.97 8.10
C GLU A 4 12.28 11.52 8.37
N LEU A 5 13.37 11.09 7.71
CA LEU A 5 13.95 9.76 7.89
C LEU A 5 15.37 9.91 8.46
N GLY A 6 15.59 9.39 9.66
CA GLY A 6 16.91 9.34 10.28
C GLY A 6 17.85 8.33 9.62
N SER A 7 19.15 8.46 9.87
CA SER A 7 20.14 7.49 9.39
C SER A 7 19.83 6.07 9.89
N GLY A 8 20.16 5.06 9.08
CA GLY A 8 19.91 3.64 9.40
C GLY A 8 18.48 3.14 9.19
N HIS A 9 17.53 4.00 8.82
CA HIS A 9 16.16 3.59 8.56
C HIS A 9 15.96 3.18 7.10
N THR A 10 15.28 2.06 6.88
CA THR A 10 14.77 1.67 5.57
C THR A 10 13.28 1.96 5.50
N VAL A 11 12.84 2.64 4.44
CA VAL A 11 11.43 2.95 4.22
C VAL A 11 10.96 2.34 2.92
N THR A 12 9.79 1.71 2.99
CA THR A 12 9.07 1.24 1.81
C THR A 12 7.74 1.95 1.75
N ALA A 13 7.48 2.63 0.64
CA ALA A 13 6.19 3.23 0.34
C ALA A 13 5.54 2.43 -0.79
N ILE A 14 4.28 2.06 -0.59
CA ILE A 14 3.46 1.35 -1.58
C ILE A 14 2.34 2.29 -2.00
N TYR A 15 2.19 2.48 -3.30
CA TYR A 15 1.17 3.34 -3.89
C TYR A 15 0.25 2.52 -4.79
N GLU A 16 -1.03 2.85 -4.76
CA GLU A 16 -1.98 2.46 -5.80
C GLU A 16 -2.05 3.59 -6.83
N VAL A 17 -1.88 3.25 -8.11
CA VAL A 17 -1.95 4.22 -9.21
C VAL A 17 -3.25 4.01 -9.96
N ILE A 18 -4.10 5.05 -10.01
CA ILE A 18 -5.31 5.07 -10.83
C ILE A 18 -5.01 5.85 -12.11
N PRO A 19 -4.95 5.20 -13.29
CA PRO A 19 -4.67 5.89 -14.54
C PRO A 19 -5.74 6.93 -14.89
N VAL A 20 -5.32 8.00 -15.56
CA VAL A 20 -6.25 9.02 -16.05
C VAL A 20 -7.25 8.42 -17.05
N GLY A 21 -8.52 8.83 -16.94
CA GLY A 21 -9.59 8.38 -17.83
C GLY A 21 -10.25 7.05 -17.45
N VAL A 22 -9.80 6.38 -16.38
CA VAL A 22 -10.50 5.22 -15.81
C VAL A 22 -11.62 5.69 -14.90
N LYS A 23 -12.82 5.12 -15.06
CA LYS A 23 -13.91 5.29 -14.08
C LYS A 23 -13.61 4.41 -12.87
N SER A 24 -13.56 5.01 -11.70
CA SER A 24 -13.34 4.31 -10.44
C SER A 24 -14.22 4.93 -9.36
N ASP A 25 -14.90 4.10 -8.58
CA ASP A 25 -15.74 4.53 -7.46
C ASP A 25 -14.93 5.23 -6.35
N PHE A 26 -13.60 5.12 -6.39
CA PHE A 26 -12.67 5.76 -5.46
C PHE A 26 -12.23 7.16 -5.91
N LEU A 27 -12.51 7.54 -7.15
CA LEU A 27 -12.29 8.90 -7.62
C LEU A 27 -13.45 9.77 -7.13
N LYS A 28 -13.17 10.66 -6.17
CA LYS A 28 -14.10 11.74 -5.84
C LYS A 28 -14.20 12.68 -7.04
N ASP A 29 -15.39 13.17 -7.34
CA ASP A 29 -15.55 14.33 -8.24
C ASP A 29 -14.73 15.47 -7.65
N VAL A 30 -13.61 15.79 -8.29
CA VAL A 30 -12.74 16.88 -7.87
C VAL A 30 -13.31 18.13 -8.49
N ASP A 31 -13.62 19.14 -7.67
CA ASP A 31 -14.06 20.44 -8.17
C ASP A 31 -13.07 20.96 -9.22
N PRO A 32 -13.55 21.52 -10.35
CA PRO A 32 -12.69 22.05 -11.39
C PRO A 32 -11.73 23.09 -10.79
N LEU A 33 -10.43 22.94 -11.07
CA LEU A 33 -9.37 23.78 -10.50
C LEU A 33 -9.61 25.26 -10.86
N LYS A 34 -9.95 26.08 -9.86
CA LYS A 34 -10.25 27.51 -10.01
C LYS A 34 -9.16 28.35 -10.69
N TYR A 35 -7.89 27.90 -10.61
CA TYR A 35 -6.73 28.63 -11.14
C TYR A 35 -6.02 27.89 -12.29
N ARG A 36 -6.58 26.77 -12.77
CA ARG A 36 -5.96 25.99 -13.84
C ARG A 36 -7.03 25.62 -14.86
N ASN A 37 -7.09 26.40 -15.93
CA ASN A 37 -8.12 26.27 -16.95
C ASN A 37 -7.97 25.01 -17.82
N GLU A 38 -6.82 24.34 -17.78
CA GLU A 38 -6.59 23.14 -18.59
C GLU A 38 -5.78 22.11 -17.80
N ILE A 39 -6.36 20.92 -17.62
CA ILE A 39 -5.57 19.70 -17.51
C ILE A 39 -4.92 19.57 -18.88
N THR A 40 -3.69 20.04 -19.01
CA THR A 40 -2.89 19.92 -20.23
C THR A 40 -2.91 18.44 -20.60
N LYS A 41 -3.60 18.08 -21.69
CA LYS A 41 -3.50 16.73 -22.24
C LYS A 41 -2.02 16.50 -22.49
N LEU A 42 -1.43 15.55 -21.76
CA LEU A 42 -0.06 15.13 -22.00
C LEU A 42 0.04 14.78 -23.50
N SER A 43 1.02 15.39 -24.18
CA SER A 43 1.29 15.03 -25.58
C SER A 43 1.53 13.52 -25.65
N PRO A 44 1.04 12.81 -26.69
CA PRO A 44 1.35 11.39 -26.88
C PRO A 44 2.87 11.12 -26.90
N THR A 45 3.67 12.10 -27.32
CA THR A 45 5.15 12.06 -27.29
C THR A 45 5.80 12.38 -25.95
N ALA A 46 5.04 12.85 -24.95
CA ALA A 46 5.53 13.10 -23.59
C ALA A 46 5.53 11.82 -22.72
N HIS A 47 4.91 10.73 -23.19
CA HIS A 47 4.90 9.45 -22.50
C HIS A 47 6.15 8.64 -22.82
N ASN A 48 7.23 8.88 -22.06
CA ASN A 48 8.45 8.05 -22.12
C ASN A 48 8.34 6.78 -21.25
N GLY A 49 7.12 6.36 -20.89
CA GLY A 49 6.85 5.23 -20.00
C GLY A 49 6.95 5.56 -18.50
N GLU A 50 7.23 6.82 -18.11
CA GLU A 50 7.27 7.21 -16.71
C GLU A 50 5.86 7.29 -16.09
N ILE A 51 5.70 6.67 -14.93
CA ILE A 51 4.45 6.67 -14.15
C ILE A 51 4.48 7.65 -12.98
N LEU A 52 5.66 7.91 -12.42
CA LEU A 52 5.86 8.91 -11.38
C LEU A 52 7.33 9.35 -11.29
N THR A 53 7.58 10.45 -10.59
CA THR A 53 8.93 10.90 -10.24
C THR A 53 9.08 10.96 -8.73
N VAL A 54 10.01 10.18 -8.17
CA VAL A 54 10.37 10.25 -6.76
C VAL A 54 11.42 11.32 -6.56
N LYS A 55 11.16 12.24 -5.63
CA LYS A 55 12.15 13.24 -5.20
C LYS A 55 12.45 13.01 -3.74
N PHE A 56 13.71 12.74 -3.43
CA PHE A 56 14.17 12.51 -2.07
C PHE A 56 15.21 13.56 -1.70
N ARG A 57 15.07 14.16 -0.52
CA ARG A 57 16.06 15.09 0.01
C ARG A 57 16.69 14.51 1.26
N TYR A 58 18.01 14.59 1.35
CA TYR A 58 18.74 14.11 2.51
C TYR A 58 19.89 15.06 2.87
N LYS A 59 20.42 14.91 4.06
CA LYS A 59 21.65 15.55 4.53
C LYS A 59 22.62 14.43 4.93
N GLU A 60 23.92 14.68 4.83
CA GLU A 60 24.91 13.81 5.49
C GLU A 60 24.77 13.95 7.02
N PRO A 61 25.18 12.97 7.84
CA PRO A 61 25.02 13.02 9.30
C PRO A 61 25.49 14.32 9.95
N ASP A 62 26.63 14.86 9.50
CA ASP A 62 27.21 16.12 9.98
C ASP A 62 27.10 17.27 8.95
N GLY A 63 26.28 17.07 7.92
CA GLY A 63 26.19 17.98 6.78
C GLY A 63 25.01 18.95 6.90
N GLU A 64 25.28 20.25 6.82
CA GLU A 64 24.21 21.27 6.85
C GLU A 64 23.47 21.41 5.52
N VAL A 65 24.08 20.97 4.42
CA VAL A 65 23.55 21.13 3.06
C VAL A 65 22.70 19.93 2.66
N SER A 66 21.44 20.22 2.30
CA SER A 66 20.52 19.21 1.81
C SER A 66 20.74 18.91 0.32
N LYS A 67 20.96 17.62 0.00
CA LYS A 67 21.12 17.06 -1.34
C LYS A 67 19.78 16.54 -1.86
N LEU A 68 19.55 16.66 -3.16
CA LEU A 68 18.33 16.20 -3.85
C LEU A 68 18.67 15.01 -4.74
N ILE A 69 17.92 13.92 -4.58
CA ILE A 69 17.86 12.78 -5.50
C ILE A 69 16.54 12.88 -6.26
N VAL A 70 16.62 12.76 -7.59
CA VAL A 70 15.45 12.70 -8.46
C VAL A 70 15.50 11.41 -9.24
N HIS A 71 14.46 10.60 -9.12
CA HIS A 71 14.37 9.30 -9.77
C HIS A 71 13.04 9.16 -10.52
N PRO A 72 13.04 9.19 -11.86
CA PRO A 72 11.87 8.84 -12.64
C PRO A 72 11.63 7.33 -12.57
N VAL A 73 10.38 6.93 -12.31
CA VAL A 73 9.95 5.53 -12.27
C VAL A 73 9.20 5.22 -13.55
N LYS A 74 9.65 4.21 -14.27
CA LYS A 74 9.03 3.72 -15.50
C LYS A 74 8.18 2.48 -15.25
N ASP A 75 7.13 2.32 -16.03
CA ASP A 75 6.40 1.06 -16.09
C ASP A 75 7.10 0.09 -17.05
N GLU A 76 7.92 -0.78 -16.47
CA GLU A 76 8.64 -1.83 -17.19
C GLU A 76 7.86 -3.15 -17.28
N ASN A 77 6.62 -3.19 -16.76
CA ASN A 77 5.79 -4.40 -16.74
C ASN A 77 6.52 -5.66 -16.22
N ILE A 78 7.25 -5.50 -15.11
CA ILE A 78 8.00 -6.62 -14.51
C ILE A 78 7.03 -7.59 -13.86
N ALA A 79 7.02 -8.84 -14.31
CA ALA A 79 6.24 -9.90 -13.67
C ALA A 79 6.61 -10.06 -12.19
N LEU A 80 5.63 -10.29 -11.31
CA LEU A 80 5.84 -10.36 -9.85
C LEU A 80 6.96 -11.35 -9.46
N ALA A 81 7.03 -12.50 -10.13
CA ALA A 81 8.07 -13.51 -9.90
C ALA A 81 9.50 -13.02 -10.21
N ASN A 82 9.65 -12.00 -11.05
CA ASN A 82 10.93 -11.42 -11.46
C ASN A 82 11.28 -10.13 -10.69
N THR A 83 10.41 -9.68 -9.79
CA THR A 83 10.72 -8.52 -8.92
C THR A 83 11.77 -8.87 -7.87
N SER A 84 12.22 -7.89 -7.07
CA SER A 84 13.13 -8.17 -5.96
C SER A 84 12.41 -8.88 -4.82
N ASP A 85 13.16 -9.62 -4.01
CA ASP A 85 12.62 -10.22 -2.77
C ASP A 85 12.03 -9.14 -1.86
N ASN A 86 12.64 -7.96 -1.78
CA ASN A 86 12.13 -6.85 -0.97
C ASN A 86 10.75 -6.39 -1.46
N PHE A 87 10.55 -6.29 -2.78
CA PHE A 87 9.28 -5.89 -3.35
C PHE A 87 8.19 -6.91 -3.00
N ARG A 88 8.41 -8.19 -3.33
CA ARG A 88 7.44 -9.26 -3.01
C ARG A 88 7.16 -9.35 -1.52
N PHE A 89 8.19 -9.24 -0.68
CA PHE A 89 8.01 -9.33 0.77
C PHE A 89 7.19 -8.15 1.30
N ALA A 90 7.49 -6.91 0.88
CA ALA A 90 6.72 -5.74 1.27
C ALA A 90 5.27 -5.81 0.77
N SER A 91 5.04 -6.30 -0.44
CA SER A 91 3.70 -6.56 -0.97
C SER A 91 2.94 -7.57 -0.11
N ALA A 92 3.58 -8.67 0.32
CA ALA A 92 2.95 -9.65 1.21
C ALA A 92 2.58 -9.04 2.58
N VAL A 93 3.45 -8.19 3.15
CA VAL A 93 3.15 -7.46 4.39
C VAL A 93 1.95 -6.51 4.22
N ALA A 94 1.89 -5.79 3.10
CA ALA A 94 0.76 -4.91 2.81
C ALA A 94 -0.55 -5.68 2.61
N GLU A 95 -0.52 -6.79 1.85
CA GLU A 95 -1.66 -7.67 1.64
C GLU A 95 -2.16 -8.26 2.97
N PHE A 96 -1.25 -8.68 3.85
CA PHE A 96 -1.61 -9.13 5.19
C PHE A 96 -2.30 -8.02 6.01
N GLY A 97 -1.77 -6.79 5.98
CA GLY A 97 -2.41 -5.64 6.62
C GLY A 97 -3.82 -5.36 6.09
N MET A 98 -4.04 -5.53 4.78
CA MET A 98 -5.36 -5.40 4.17
C MET A 98 -6.34 -6.48 4.64
N LEU A 99 -5.88 -7.73 4.79
CA LEU A 99 -6.69 -8.82 5.33
C LEU A 99 -7.11 -8.55 6.78
N LEU A 100 -6.16 -8.17 7.64
CA LEU A 100 -6.41 -7.90 9.05
C LEU A 100 -7.39 -6.73 9.28
N ARG A 101 -7.42 -5.76 8.36
CA ARG A 101 -8.31 -4.60 8.43
C ARG A 101 -9.64 -4.80 7.71
N HIS A 102 -9.89 -5.99 7.14
CA HIS A 102 -11.01 -6.26 6.25
C HIS A 102 -11.16 -5.17 5.17
N SER A 103 -10.02 -4.74 4.60
CA SER A 103 -9.96 -3.63 3.66
C SER A 103 -10.86 -3.87 2.46
N ILE A 104 -11.60 -2.85 2.03
CA ILE A 104 -12.38 -2.89 0.78
C ILE A 104 -11.50 -3.06 -0.46
N PHE A 105 -10.20 -2.74 -0.34
CA PHE A 105 -9.20 -2.89 -1.40
C PHE A 105 -8.52 -4.26 -1.41
N ARG A 106 -8.85 -5.15 -0.46
CA ARG A 106 -8.20 -6.48 -0.39
C ARG A 106 -8.54 -7.38 -1.58
N SER A 107 -9.59 -7.07 -2.35
CA SER A 107 -10.05 -7.90 -3.47
C SER A 107 -10.16 -9.38 -3.05
N ASN A 108 -9.59 -10.29 -3.84
CA ASN A 108 -9.53 -11.74 -3.57
C ASN A 108 -8.30 -12.16 -2.77
N ALA A 109 -7.66 -11.26 -2.01
CA ALA A 109 -6.53 -11.59 -1.16
C ALA A 109 -6.90 -12.70 -0.16
N THR A 110 -5.95 -13.61 0.09
CA THR A 110 -6.10 -14.66 1.09
C THR A 110 -4.82 -14.82 1.89
N TYR A 111 -4.93 -15.36 3.10
CA TYR A 111 -3.74 -15.71 3.88
C TYR A 111 -2.83 -16.71 3.13
N ALA A 112 -3.37 -17.54 2.25
CA ALA A 112 -2.57 -18.47 1.45
C ALA A 112 -1.70 -17.70 0.43
N ASN A 113 -2.27 -16.70 -0.26
CA ASN A 113 -1.52 -15.84 -1.18
C ASN A 113 -0.36 -15.13 -0.47
N VAL A 114 -0.64 -14.54 0.70
CA VAL A 114 0.38 -13.88 1.53
C VAL A 114 1.51 -14.83 1.89
N LEU A 115 1.18 -16.05 2.32
CA LEU A 115 2.19 -17.05 2.70
C LEU A 115 3.03 -17.50 1.51
N GLU A 116 2.42 -17.75 0.37
CA GLU A 116 3.13 -18.11 -0.86
C GLU A 116 4.11 -17.00 -1.26
N MET A 117 3.64 -15.75 -1.30
CA MET A 117 4.46 -14.61 -1.66
C MET A 117 5.60 -14.38 -0.68
N ALA A 118 5.31 -14.39 0.64
CA ALA A 118 6.32 -14.17 1.68
C ALA A 118 7.38 -15.28 1.71
N ARG A 119 7.00 -16.54 1.52
CA ARG A 119 7.94 -17.67 1.47
C ARG A 119 8.86 -17.58 0.26
N ASN A 120 8.30 -17.28 -0.92
CA ASN A 120 9.06 -17.06 -2.15
C ASN A 120 9.95 -15.81 -2.09
N ALA A 121 9.69 -14.91 -1.15
CA ALA A 121 10.44 -13.67 -0.93
C ALA A 121 11.29 -13.69 0.34
N ARG A 122 11.47 -14.84 1.01
CA ARG A 122 12.21 -14.90 2.28
C ARG A 122 13.67 -14.44 2.09
N GLY A 123 14.34 -14.88 1.02
CA GLY A 123 15.73 -14.50 0.76
C GLY A 123 16.68 -14.82 1.92
N LYS A 124 17.74 -14.02 2.07
CA LYS A 124 18.64 -14.05 3.23
C LYS A 124 17.94 -13.42 4.43
N ASP A 125 17.92 -14.12 5.56
CA ASP A 125 17.14 -13.77 6.75
C ASP A 125 17.94 -14.10 8.02
N ASP A 126 19.13 -13.50 8.15
CA ASP A 126 20.09 -13.82 9.21
C ASP A 126 19.50 -13.58 10.62
N GLU A 127 18.69 -12.54 10.77
CA GLU A 127 18.01 -12.17 12.02
C GLU A 127 16.63 -12.83 12.18
N GLY A 128 16.17 -13.59 11.17
CA GLY A 128 14.92 -14.35 11.25
C GLY A 128 13.62 -13.56 11.12
N TYR A 129 13.66 -12.24 10.88
CA TYR A 129 12.45 -11.39 10.82
C TYR A 129 11.44 -11.82 9.76
N ARG A 130 11.90 -12.22 8.57
CA ARG A 130 10.99 -12.66 7.50
C ARG A 130 10.35 -14.01 7.84
N SER A 131 11.12 -14.89 8.47
CA SER A 131 10.64 -16.16 8.97
C SER A 131 9.61 -15.98 10.09
N GLU A 132 9.81 -15.02 11.00
CA GLU A 132 8.82 -14.68 12.04
C GLU A 132 7.54 -14.11 11.45
N PHE A 133 7.64 -13.23 10.45
CA PHE A 133 6.46 -12.74 9.73
C PHE A 133 5.66 -13.90 9.11
N ILE A 134 6.32 -14.85 8.46
CA ILE A 134 5.65 -16.03 7.89
C ILE A 134 4.93 -16.82 8.97
N ARG A 135 5.58 -17.10 10.12
CA ARG A 135 4.96 -17.78 11.27
C ARG A 135 3.75 -17.04 11.83
N LEU A 136 3.83 -15.71 11.89
CA LEU A 136 2.72 -14.86 12.32
C LEU A 136 1.51 -15.04 11.40
N VAL A 137 1.71 -14.97 10.08
CA VAL A 137 0.63 -15.14 9.11
C VAL A 137 0.02 -16.55 9.19
N GLU A 138 0.83 -17.60 9.36
CA GLU A 138 0.34 -18.97 9.57
C GLU A 138 -0.56 -19.07 10.81
N SER A 139 -0.09 -18.50 11.92
CA SER A 139 -0.84 -18.49 13.18
C SER A 139 -2.17 -17.73 13.03
N THR A 140 -2.15 -16.56 12.38
CA THR A 140 -3.38 -15.81 12.07
C THR A 140 -4.33 -16.61 11.19
N GLN A 141 -3.83 -17.30 10.16
CA GLN A 141 -4.68 -18.13 9.30
C GLN A 141 -5.36 -19.25 10.10
N MET A 142 -4.65 -19.91 11.01
CA MET A 142 -5.22 -20.95 11.87
C MET A 142 -6.32 -20.39 12.79
N LEU A 143 -6.06 -19.22 13.41
CA LEU A 143 -7.04 -18.55 14.26
C LEU A 143 -8.29 -18.12 13.48
N ALA A 144 -8.12 -17.58 12.27
CA ALA A 144 -9.24 -17.19 11.41
C ALA A 144 -10.11 -18.39 11.03
N LYS A 145 -9.51 -19.54 10.71
CA LYS A 145 -10.23 -20.79 10.44
C LYS A 145 -10.98 -21.32 11.67
N ALA A 146 -10.45 -21.10 12.87
CA ALA A 146 -11.06 -21.52 14.12
C ALA A 146 -12.23 -20.61 14.58
N GLN A 147 -12.34 -19.38 14.06
CA GLN A 147 -13.38 -18.40 14.42
C GLN A 147 -14.09 -17.79 13.20
N PRO A 148 -14.86 -18.57 12.42
CA PRO A 148 -15.51 -18.10 11.20
C PRO A 148 -16.57 -16.99 11.42
N GLU A 149 -17.13 -16.84 12.64
CA GLU A 149 -18.22 -15.90 12.91
C GLU A 149 -17.81 -14.43 13.10
N ARG A 150 -16.52 -14.11 13.26
CA ARG A 150 -16.08 -12.71 13.42
C ARG A 150 -15.98 -11.93 12.10
N ASP A 151 -15.96 -12.64 10.96
CA ASP A 151 -15.85 -12.06 9.62
C ASP A 151 -17.18 -11.45 9.09
N VAL A 152 -18.29 -11.61 9.81
CA VAL A 152 -19.65 -11.24 9.37
C VAL A 152 -20.30 -10.09 10.17
N MET A 153 -19.54 -9.23 10.86
CA MET A 153 -20.13 -8.00 11.41
C MET A 153 -20.10 -6.85 10.38
N PRO A 154 -21.23 -6.52 9.70
CA PRO A 154 -21.31 -5.28 8.95
C PRO A 154 -21.22 -4.09 9.91
N LEU A 155 -20.42 -3.09 9.52
CA LEU A 155 -20.36 -1.77 10.16
C LEU A 155 -21.66 -1.00 9.93
N SER A 156 -22.77 -1.45 10.51
CA SER A 156 -23.99 -0.67 10.61
C SER A 156 -24.90 -1.27 11.68
N GLN A 157 -24.72 -0.84 12.93
CA GLN A 157 -25.85 -0.79 13.85
C GLN A 157 -26.28 0.68 13.98
N PRO A 158 -27.52 1.05 13.62
CA PRO A 158 -28.02 2.39 13.84
C PRO A 158 -28.10 2.66 15.34
N ILE A 159 -27.74 3.88 15.74
CA ILE A 159 -27.87 4.42 17.08
C ILE A 159 -29.32 4.19 17.54
N ARG A 160 -29.49 3.39 18.60
CA ARG A 160 -30.79 3.17 19.24
C ARG A 160 -31.28 4.54 19.73
N LYS A 161 -32.24 5.14 19.02
CA LYS A 161 -32.97 6.32 19.53
C LYS A 161 -33.59 5.91 20.86
N MET A 162 -33.12 6.53 21.95
CA MET A 162 -33.86 6.51 23.20
C MET A 162 -35.16 7.28 22.96
N GLU A 163 -36.27 6.57 22.84
CA GLU A 163 -37.58 7.19 23.01
C GLU A 163 -37.73 7.56 24.50
N SER A 164 -37.81 8.87 24.76
CA SER A 164 -38.29 9.39 26.03
C SER A 164 -39.78 9.07 26.14
N SER A 165 -40.13 8.02 26.89
CA SER A 165 -41.52 7.84 27.32
C SER A 165 -41.84 8.93 28.33
N GLY A 166 -42.62 9.91 27.88
CA GLY A 166 -43.34 10.80 28.79
C GLY A 166 -44.41 10.00 29.53
N LYS A 167 -44.39 10.11 30.85
CA LYS A 167 -45.56 10.31 31.71
C LYS A 167 -45.10 11.01 32.97
#